data_AF-A0A7J9XYQ5-F1
#
_entry.id   AF-A0A7J9XYQ5-F1
#
_cell.length_a   1.000
_cell.length_b   1.000
_cell.length_c   1.000
_cell.angle_alpha   90.00
_cell.angle_beta   90.00
_cell.angle_gamma   90.00
#
_symmetry.space_group_name_H-M   'P 1'
#
loop_
_entity.id
_entity.type
_entity.pdbx_description
1 polymer ?
#
loop_
_entity_poly.entity_id
_entity_poly.type
_entity_poly.pdbx_seq_one_letter_code
_entity_poly.pdbx_strand_id
1 'polypeptide(L)'
;LLNFGHIAFMLVGAYGVAITVATFQLPLWLGVVIGLVAAVLLALVLGLPTLRLRADYLAITTIAAGEILRLIYRSEFAEPVTGGVYGLRQFAGGFYELSPIPPGSYGIGGFRFSANDLWVMLVTWGLVLLCCALTYALIHSPWGRVL
;
A
#
# COMPACT_ATOMS: atom_id res chain seq x y z
N LEU A 1 3.67 -6.76 -21.52
CA LEU A 1 3.99 -5.47 -20.87
C LEU A 1 4.21 -5.74 -19.38
N LEU A 2 5.47 -5.81 -18.93
CA LEU A 2 5.79 -5.94 -17.50
C LEU A 2 5.52 -4.58 -16.83
N ASN A 3 4.47 -4.47 -16.01
CA ASN A 3 4.16 -3.26 -15.26
C ASN A 3 4.79 -3.35 -13.86
N PHE A 4 5.91 -2.66 -13.65
CA PHE A 4 6.59 -2.57 -12.36
C PHE A 4 6.24 -1.29 -11.57
N GLY A 5 5.41 -0.42 -12.13
CA GLY A 5 5.04 0.86 -11.50
C GLY A 5 4.34 0.67 -10.15
N HIS A 6 3.55 -0.38 -10.00
CA HIS A 6 2.84 -0.68 -8.75
C HIS A 6 3.79 -0.83 -7.54
N ILE A 7 5.02 -1.29 -7.73
CA ILE A 7 6.00 -1.44 -6.65
C ILE A 7 6.42 -0.07 -6.10
N ALA A 8 6.63 0.91 -6.98
CA ALA A 8 6.97 2.28 -6.58
C ALA A 8 5.85 2.93 -5.74
N PHE A 9 4.59 2.77 -6.18
CA PHE A 9 3.43 3.27 -5.44
C PHE A 9 3.24 2.56 -4.10
N MET A 10 3.40 1.23 -4.08
CA MET A 10 3.36 0.44 -2.86
C MET A 10 4.42 0.92 -1.86
N LEU A 11 5.66 1.12 -2.33
CA LEU A 11 6.78 1.55 -1.49
C LEU A 11 6.48 2.92 -0.86
N VAL A 12 6.13 3.93 -1.67
CA VAL A 12 5.87 5.29 -1.17
C VAL A 12 4.65 5.31 -0.24
N GLY A 13 3.58 4.61 -0.59
CA GLY A 13 2.38 4.53 0.25
C GLY A 13 2.66 3.84 1.59
N ALA A 14 3.26 2.65 1.57
CA ALA A 14 3.56 1.88 2.78
C ALA A 14 4.52 2.63 3.71
N TYR A 15 5.59 3.22 3.17
CA TYR A 15 6.48 4.04 3.97
C TYR A 15 5.84 5.34 4.43
N GLY A 16 4.94 5.95 3.65
CA GLY A 16 4.21 7.14 4.10
C GLY A 16 3.40 6.87 5.37
N VAL A 17 2.71 5.72 5.43
CA VAL A 17 2.03 5.27 6.65
C VAL A 17 3.06 4.94 7.74
N ALA A 18 4.06 4.11 7.42
CA ALA A 18 5.00 3.60 8.42
C ALA A 18 5.85 4.70 9.05
N ILE A 19 6.33 5.68 8.28
CA ILE A 19 7.10 6.83 8.79
C ILE A 19 6.23 7.67 9.72
N THR A 20 4.98 7.94 9.31
CA THR A 20 4.04 8.73 10.11
C THR A 20 3.80 8.08 11.48
N VAL A 21 3.60 6.76 11.51
CA VAL A 21 3.25 6.04 12.74
C VAL A 21 4.48 5.63 13.54
N ALA A 22 5.49 5.02 12.92
CA ALA A 22 6.67 4.50 13.62
C ALA A 22 7.68 5.60 13.97
N THR A 23 7.90 6.57 13.08
CA THR A 23 8.92 7.61 13.28
C THR A 23 8.33 8.82 13.98
N PHE A 24 7.17 9.31 13.53
CA PHE A 24 6.54 10.50 14.12
C PHE A 24 5.53 10.18 15.23
N GLN A 25 5.25 8.91 15.51
CA GLN A 25 4.33 8.48 16.59
C GLN A 25 2.93 9.09 16.44
N LEU A 26 2.50 9.34 15.19
CA LEU A 26 1.20 9.91 14.87
C LEU A 26 0.15 8.80 14.69
N PRO A 27 -1.16 9.12 14.82
CA PRO A 27 -2.23 8.13 14.67
C PRO A 27 -2.24 7.44 13.30
N LEU A 28 -2.61 6.15 13.27
CA LEU A 28 -2.66 5.33 12.06
C LEU A 28 -3.46 5.99 10.93
N TRP A 29 -4.63 6.55 11.24
CA TRP A 29 -5.51 7.18 10.25
C TRP A 29 -4.85 8.37 9.54
N LEU A 30 -4.05 9.16 10.27
CA LEU A 30 -3.28 10.23 9.67
C LEU A 30 -2.17 9.66 8.78
N GLY A 31 -1.54 8.56 9.20
CA GLY A 31 -0.61 7.80 8.37
C GLY A 31 -1.22 7.33 7.05
N VAL A 32 -2.45 6.79 7.08
CA VAL A 32 -3.18 6.37 5.86
C VAL A 32 -3.40 7.54 4.92
N VAL A 33 -3.83 8.70 5.43
CA VAL A 33 -4.03 9.90 4.61
C VAL A 33 -2.71 10.38 4.00
N ILE A 34 -1.63 10.43 4.78
CA ILE A 34 -0.31 10.85 4.30
C ILE A 34 0.22 9.87 3.24
N GLY A 35 0.09 8.56 3.47
CA GLY A 35 0.47 7.54 2.48
C GLY A 35 -0.30 7.67 1.17
N LEU A 36 -1.60 7.94 1.24
CA LEU A 36 -2.44 8.15 0.06
C LEU A 36 -2.04 9.42 -0.71
N VAL A 37 -1.84 10.53 0.00
CA VAL A 37 -1.37 11.79 -0.61
C VAL A 37 0.00 11.60 -1.25
N ALA A 38 0.94 10.92 -0.58
CA ALA A 38 2.26 10.65 -1.13
C ALA A 38 2.20 9.79 -2.41
N ALA A 39 1.33 8.77 -2.46
CA ALA A 39 1.11 7.98 -3.65
C ALA A 39 0.51 8.80 -4.81
N VAL A 40 -0.46 9.69 -4.52
CA VAL A 40 -1.03 10.62 -5.52
C VAL A 40 0.02 11.58 -6.05
N LEU A 41 0.85 12.15 -5.19
CA LEU A 41 1.94 13.03 -5.60
C LEU A 41 2.95 12.29 -6.48
N LEU A 42 3.33 11.07 -6.13
CA LEU A 42 4.17 10.23 -6.99
C LEU A 42 3.50 9.98 -8.35
N ALA A 43 2.19 9.74 -8.36
CA ALA A 43 1.44 9.48 -9.59
C ALA A 43 1.42 10.71 -10.50
N LEU A 44 1.33 11.91 -9.93
CA LEU A 44 1.43 13.16 -10.69
C LEU A 44 2.83 13.38 -11.24
N VAL A 45 3.85 13.19 -10.41
CA VAL A 45 5.26 13.37 -10.78
C VAL A 45 5.69 12.40 -11.88
N LEU A 46 5.28 11.12 -11.79
CA LEU A 46 5.61 10.11 -12.81
C LEU A 46 4.63 10.11 -13.98
N GLY A 47 3.34 10.41 -13.75
CA GLY A 47 2.30 10.37 -14.76
C GLY A 47 2.46 11.46 -15.82
N LEU A 48 2.69 12.70 -15.41
CA LEU A 48 2.85 13.83 -16.34
C LEU A 48 3.93 13.62 -17.41
N PRO A 49 5.17 13.20 -17.09
CA PRO A 49 6.20 12.97 -18.11
C PRO A 49 5.95 11.70 -18.92
N THR A 50 5.38 10.65 -18.32
CA THR A 50 5.23 9.36 -18.98
C THR A 50 4.12 9.32 -20.03
N LEU A 51 3.11 10.20 -19.92
CA LEU A 51 2.05 10.35 -20.93
C LEU A 51 2.57 10.71 -22.33
N ARG A 52 3.80 11.24 -22.43
CA ARG A 52 4.42 11.63 -23.71
C ARG A 52 5.36 10.55 -24.29
N LEU A 53 5.51 9.41 -23.62
CA LEU A 53 6.44 8.34 -24.01
C LEU A 53 5.76 7.23 -24.83
N ARG A 54 6.53 6.61 -25.73
CA ARG A 54 6.10 5.36 -26.38
C ARG A 54 6.18 4.20 -25.38
N ALA A 55 5.40 3.14 -25.61
CA ALA A 55 5.23 2.03 -24.66
C ALA A 55 6.54 1.41 -24.15
N ASP A 56 7.57 1.30 -25.00
CA ASP A 56 8.87 0.73 -24.61
C ASP A 56 9.61 1.63 -23.62
N TYR A 57 9.56 2.95 -23.83
CA TYR A 57 10.17 3.92 -22.92
C TYR A 57 9.41 4.01 -21.60
N LEU A 58 8.08 3.89 -21.63
CA LEU A 58 7.25 3.83 -20.42
C LEU A 58 7.69 2.68 -19.50
N ALA A 59 7.91 1.49 -20.04
CA ALA A 59 8.34 0.33 -19.27
C ALA A 59 9.69 0.61 -18.57
N ILE A 60 10.67 1.12 -19.31
CA ILE A 60 11.99 1.46 -18.77
C ILE A 60 11.88 2.52 -17.66
N THR A 61 11.06 3.56 -17.86
CA THR A 61 10.85 4.61 -16.86
C THR A 61 10.24 4.07 -15.57
N THR A 62 9.26 3.16 -15.65
CA THR A 62 8.64 2.58 -14.43
C THR A 62 9.61 1.71 -13.64
N ILE A 63 10.50 0.96 -14.31
CA ILE A 63 11.55 0.18 -13.66
C ILE A 63 12.56 1.12 -12.98
N ALA A 64 13.03 2.13 -13.70
CA ALA A 64 13.99 3.10 -13.18
C ALA A 64 13.42 3.85 -11.98
N ALA A 65 12.14 4.27 -12.03
CA ALA A 65 11.48 4.94 -10.91
C ALA A 65 11.44 4.06 -9.65
N GLY A 66 11.07 2.77 -9.79
CA GLY A 66 11.07 1.83 -8.68
C GLY A 66 12.46 1.64 -8.07
N GLU A 67 13.49 1.55 -8.91
CA GLU A 67 14.87 1.37 -8.46
C GLU A 67 15.44 2.63 -7.78
N ILE A 68 15.18 3.81 -8.34
CA ILE A 68 15.58 5.09 -7.73
C ILE A 68 14.96 5.22 -6.35
N LEU A 69 13.66 4.94 -6.21
CA LEU A 69 12.99 4.97 -4.90
C LEU A 69 13.62 3.94 -3.95
N ARG A 70 13.87 2.71 -4.40
CA ARG A 70 14.54 1.70 -3.56
C ARG A 70 15.89 2.18 -3.04
N LEU A 71 16.69 2.84 -3.89
CA LEU A 71 17.99 3.39 -3.52
C LEU A 71 17.86 4.54 -2.53
N ILE A 72 16.92 5.47 -2.76
CA ILE A 72 16.66 6.60 -1.84
C ILE A 72 16.30 6.08 -0.45
N TYR A 73 15.35 5.14 -0.36
CA TYR A 73 14.87 4.64 0.94
C TYR A 73 15.90 3.76 1.67
N ARG A 74 16.89 3.22 0.96
CA ARG A 74 17.98 2.45 1.56
C ARG A 74 19.24 3.27 1.83
N SER A 75 19.25 4.54 1.43
CA SER A 75 20.41 5.40 1.59
C SER A 75 20.65 5.78 3.05
N GLU A 76 21.92 5.96 3.41
CA GLU A 76 22.37 6.39 4.75
C GLU A 76 21.67 7.67 5.21
N PHE A 77 21.43 8.63 4.31
CA PHE A 77 20.77 9.89 4.66
C PHE A 77 19.30 9.68 5.08
N ALA A 78 18.63 8.69 4.49
CA ALA A 78 17.21 8.40 4.76
C ALA A 78 17.03 7.40 5.91
N GLU A 79 18.09 6.74 6.37
CA GLU A 79 18.05 5.70 7.40
C GLU A 79 17.33 6.15 8.70
N PRO A 80 17.56 7.37 9.24
CA PRO A 80 16.92 7.80 10.50
C PRO A 80 15.39 7.79 10.43
N VAL A 81 14.83 7.92 9.23
CA VAL A 81 13.38 8.03 9.01
C VAL A 81 12.80 6.73 8.45
N THR A 82 13.55 6.01 7.63
CA THR A 82 13.09 4.83 6.88
C THR A 82 13.51 3.50 7.51
N GLY A 83 14.46 3.49 8.45
CA GLY A 83 15.10 2.26 8.93
C GLY A 83 16.00 1.58 7.90
N GLY A 84 16.32 2.26 6.79
CA GLY A 84 17.28 1.82 5.78
C GLY A 84 16.97 0.42 5.23
N VAL A 85 17.96 -0.46 5.29
CA VAL A 85 17.85 -1.85 4.79
C VAL A 85 16.90 -2.70 5.65
N TYR A 86 16.74 -2.38 6.93
CA TYR A 86 15.88 -3.12 7.85
C TYR A 86 14.40 -2.74 7.76
N GLY A 87 14.11 -1.55 7.23
CA GLY A 87 12.79 -0.97 7.14
C GLY A 87 12.18 -0.63 8.50
N LEU A 88 10.93 -0.16 8.48
CA LEU A 88 10.17 0.16 9.68
C LEU A 88 9.29 -1.01 10.12
N ARG A 89 9.17 -1.22 11.44
CA ARG A 89 8.35 -2.26 12.05
C ARG A 89 7.37 -1.65 13.04
N GLN A 90 6.39 -2.45 13.49
CA GLN A 90 5.48 -2.12 14.59
C GLN A 90 4.54 -0.92 14.38
N PHE A 91 4.27 -0.50 13.14
CA PHE A 91 3.29 0.55 12.82
C PHE A 91 1.82 0.05 12.72
N ALA A 92 1.59 -1.25 12.91
CA ALA A 92 0.27 -1.87 12.80
C ALA A 92 -0.52 -1.90 14.12
N GLY A 93 0.01 -1.37 15.23
CA GLY A 93 -0.64 -1.41 16.54
C GLY A 93 -2.06 -0.85 16.51
N GLY A 94 -2.22 0.38 16.03
CA GLY A 94 -3.54 1.02 15.89
C GLY A 94 -4.51 0.29 14.95
N PHE A 95 -4.02 -0.59 14.07
CA PHE A 95 -4.88 -1.43 13.23
C PHE A 95 -5.45 -2.60 14.02
N TYR A 96 -4.66 -3.21 14.90
CA TYR A 96 -5.11 -4.30 15.76
C TYR A 96 -6.03 -3.82 16.89
N GLU A 97 -5.83 -2.59 17.39
CA GLU A 97 -6.71 -1.96 18.38
C GLU A 97 -8.15 -1.76 17.89
N LEU A 98 -8.36 -1.66 16.58
CA LEU A 98 -9.69 -1.57 15.96
C LEU A 98 -10.42 -2.91 15.86
N SER A 99 -9.75 -4.02 16.21
CA SER A 99 -10.35 -5.34 16.07
C SER A 99 -11.52 -5.52 17.06
N PRO A 100 -12.72 -5.92 16.59
CA PRO A 100 -13.86 -6.20 17.45
C PRO A 100 -13.81 -7.63 18.05
N ILE A 101 -12.78 -8.40 17.72
CA ILE A 101 -12.67 -9.82 18.07
C ILE A 101 -12.02 -9.93 19.46
N PRO A 102 -12.68 -10.57 20.44
CA PRO A 102 -12.09 -10.76 21.76
C PRO A 102 -10.78 -11.54 21.69
N PRO A 103 -9.77 -11.20 22.51
CA PRO A 103 -8.52 -11.95 22.58
C PRO A 103 -8.77 -13.42 22.88
N GLY A 104 -8.26 -14.29 22.00
CA GLY A 104 -8.48 -15.73 22.10
C GLY A 104 -7.79 -16.49 20.98
N SER A 105 -7.77 -17.82 21.12
CA SER A 105 -7.39 -18.73 20.03
C SER A 105 -8.65 -19.33 19.43
N TYR A 106 -8.81 -19.13 18.13
CA TYR A 106 -9.96 -19.58 17.36
C TYR A 106 -9.47 -20.57 16.32
N GLY A 107 -10.19 -21.66 16.13
CA GLY A 107 -9.72 -22.72 15.24
C GLY A 107 -10.65 -23.91 15.24
N ILE A 108 -10.59 -24.67 14.15
CA ILE A 108 -11.35 -25.91 13.99
C ILE A 108 -10.33 -27.00 13.65
N GLY A 109 -10.24 -28.03 14.49
CA GLY A 109 -9.27 -29.12 14.33
C GLY A 109 -7.82 -28.70 14.57
N GLY A 110 -6.93 -29.05 13.64
CA GLY A 110 -5.48 -28.78 13.73
C GLY A 110 -5.07 -27.34 13.41
N PHE A 111 -5.98 -26.51 12.90
CA PHE A 111 -5.71 -25.12 12.57
C PHE A 111 -6.09 -24.23 13.75
N ARG A 112 -5.13 -23.43 14.25
CA ARG A 112 -5.33 -22.44 15.31
C ARG A 112 -4.93 -21.07 14.79
N PHE A 113 -5.80 -20.11 15.00
CA PHE A 113 -5.64 -18.71 14.62
C PHE A 113 -5.76 -17.84 15.87
N SER A 114 -4.97 -16.77 15.94
CA SER A 114 -5.17 -15.74 16.96
C SER A 114 -6.28 -14.77 16.54
N ALA A 115 -6.78 -13.98 17.49
CA ALA A 115 -7.70 -12.88 17.21
C ALA A 115 -7.15 -11.92 16.13
N ASN A 116 -5.84 -11.62 16.16
CA ASN A 116 -5.18 -10.76 15.18
C ASN A 116 -5.13 -11.39 13.78
N ASP A 117 -4.88 -12.71 13.70
CA ASP A 117 -4.86 -13.41 12.41
C ASP A 117 -6.25 -13.39 11.77
N LEU A 118 -7.29 -13.65 12.56
CA LEU A 118 -8.68 -13.55 12.10
C LEU A 118 -9.04 -12.13 11.68
N TRP A 119 -8.58 -11.12 12.43
CA TRP A 119 -8.82 -9.73 12.09
C TRP A 119 -8.17 -9.34 10.75
N VAL A 120 -6.90 -9.68 10.56
CA VAL A 120 -6.19 -9.45 9.28
C VAL A 120 -6.88 -10.18 8.14
N MET A 121 -7.27 -11.43 8.36
CA MET A 121 -7.98 -12.24 7.38
C MET A 121 -9.32 -11.61 7.00
N LEU A 122 -10.13 -11.21 7.99
CA LEU A 122 -11.43 -10.57 7.76
C LEU A 122 -11.29 -9.27 6.98
N VAL A 123 -10.38 -8.38 7.39
CA VAL A 123 -10.16 -7.10 6.70
C VAL A 123 -9.65 -7.33 5.28
N THR A 124 -8.70 -8.25 5.10
CA THR A 124 -8.09 -8.54 3.80
C THR A 124 -9.11 -9.11 2.82
N TRP A 125 -9.84 -10.17 3.21
CA TRP A 125 -10.87 -10.74 2.36
C TRP A 125 -12.05 -9.78 2.16
N GLY A 126 -12.40 -8.99 3.18
CA GLY A 126 -13.39 -7.93 3.06
C GLY A 126 -13.01 -6.88 2.02
N LEU A 127 -11.76 -6.43 2.01
CA LEU A 127 -11.23 -5.48 1.03
C LEU A 127 -11.19 -6.08 -0.38
N VAL A 128 -10.77 -7.35 -0.52
CA VAL A 128 -10.82 -8.07 -1.80
C VAL A 128 -12.25 -8.14 -2.33
N LEU A 129 -13.22 -8.55 -1.50
CA LEU A 129 -14.63 -8.61 -1.88
C LEU A 129 -15.17 -7.24 -2.25
N LEU A 130 -14.84 -6.20 -1.49
CA LEU A 130 -15.21 -4.82 -1.80
C LEU A 130 -14.65 -4.38 -3.16
N CYS A 131 -13.37 -4.63 -3.44
CA CYS A 131 -12.75 -4.33 -4.72
C CYS A 131 -13.42 -5.09 -5.87
N CYS A 132 -13.71 -6.39 -5.70
CA CYS A 132 -14.45 -7.19 -6.68
C CYS A 132 -15.87 -6.67 -6.90
N ALA A 133 -16.56 -6.25 -5.85
CA ALA A 133 -17.91 -5.67 -5.95
C ALA A 133 -17.88 -4.32 -6.68
N LEU A 134 -16.88 -3.46 -6.40
CA LEU A 134 -16.69 -2.19 -7.09
C LEU A 134 -16.38 -2.38 -8.57
N THR A 135 -15.48 -3.30 -8.93
CA THR A 135 -15.19 -3.59 -10.34
C THR A 135 -16.39 -4.17 -11.06
N TYR A 136 -17.12 -5.09 -10.43
CA TYR A 136 -18.37 -5.62 -10.96
C TYR A 136 -19.41 -4.50 -11.19
N ALA A 137 -19.59 -3.61 -10.21
CA ALA A 137 -20.50 -2.48 -10.30
C ALA A 137 -20.10 -1.49 -11.41
N LEU A 138 -18.81 -1.20 -11.57
CA LEU A 138 -18.29 -0.33 -12.63
C LEU A 138 -18.54 -0.92 -14.02
N ILE A 139 -18.29 -2.22 -14.21
CA ILE A 139 -18.51 -2.93 -15.48
C ILE A 139 -20.00 -2.95 -15.87
N HIS A 140 -20.90 -3.13 -14.89
CA HIS A 140 -22.35 -3.16 -15.12
C HIS A 140 -23.00 -1.77 -15.02
N SER A 141 -22.21 -0.71 -14.83
CA SER A 141 -22.75 0.64 -14.74
C SER A 141 -23.23 1.12 -16.11
N PRO A 142 -24.32 1.92 -16.18
CA PRO A 142 -24.91 2.40 -17.43
C PRO A 142 -23.98 3.29 -18.27
N TRP A 143 -22.83 3.67 -17.75
CA TRP A 143 -21.81 4.51 -18.39
C TRP A 143 -20.96 3.76 -19.43
N GLY A 144 -21.04 2.42 -19.48
CA GLY A 144 -20.29 1.59 -20.42
C GLY A 144 -20.83 1.50 -21.85
N ARG A 145 -21.95 2.17 -22.19
CA ARG A 145 -22.57 2.13 -23.54
C ARG A 145 -22.28 3.34 -24.44
N VAL A 146 -21.34 4.22 -24.08
CA VAL A 146 -21.10 5.51 -24.79
C VAL A 146 -19.63 5.71 -25.20
N LEU A 147 -18.83 4.64 -25.26
CA LEU A 147 -17.54 4.62 -25.97
C LEU A 147 -17.60 3.54 -27.06
#